data_AF-A0A7R9SVS7-F1
#
_entry.id   AF-A0A7R9SVS7-F1
#
_cell.length_a   1.000
_cell.length_b   1.000
_cell.length_c   1.000
_cell.angle_alpha   90.00
_cell.angle_beta   90.00
_cell.angle_gamma   90.00
#
_symmetry.space_group_name_H-M   'P 1'
#
loop_
_entity.id
_entity.type
_entity.pdbx_description
1 polymer ?
#
loop_
_entity_poly.entity_id
_entity_poly.type
_entity_poly.pdbx_seq_one_letter_code
_entity_poly.pdbx_strand_id
1 'polypeptide(L)'
;SENGLTASVMDYLPPSLPSNRTKQGHYYTPVVGPYDILAIRYGYSRVPESEGQTHLMTGKPPCVLQSILQQTDMSAHAFCTDDHDSSSTGRDPLCSVYDLSSAPMEYFRDRVQLAQAVKKGLTERAALQAADPACYLAPSGGLSAALDLILWRSSLSVAAAGLFTAKFVGGHQMGGKMDSPISLVSADEQRGALDVLTGLLTGSDLYMSSSDYIQLAQAGYSWRGMEEGDPEALGQLPVHVLAEARNVKAKLLDNLFQPSRANDMVHSAWALEGVGDLSLPLHEVFETVHRTIFGPGVTSHLDCSTMSTLPKSFESYQNGSSEIVPLVAFLLPMISSR
;
A
#
# COMPACT_ATOMS: atom_id res chain seq x y z
N SER A 1 15.21 16.32 12.84
CA SER A 1 13.98 16.99 13.31
C SER A 1 13.95 16.88 14.83
N GLU A 2 13.45 17.90 15.52
CA GLU A 2 13.31 17.91 16.99
C GLU A 2 12.40 16.78 17.50
N ASN A 3 11.39 16.40 16.71
CA ASN A 3 10.36 15.42 17.09
C ASN A 3 10.52 14.02 16.44
N GLY A 4 11.67 13.71 15.83
CA GLY A 4 11.86 12.44 15.11
C GLY A 4 11.19 12.41 13.73
N LEU A 5 11.17 11.23 13.09
CA LEU A 5 10.58 11.03 11.74
C LEU A 5 9.13 10.53 11.78
N THR A 6 8.65 10.11 12.94
CA THR A 6 7.36 9.43 13.15
C THR A 6 6.78 9.84 14.49
N ALA A 7 5.47 9.62 14.69
CA ALA A 7 4.84 9.76 15.99
C ALA A 7 5.33 8.71 17.00
N SER A 8 5.67 7.50 16.55
CA SER A 8 6.09 6.38 17.42
C SER A 8 7.19 5.53 16.80
N VAL A 9 8.23 5.22 17.57
CA VAL A 9 9.30 4.29 17.17
C VAL A 9 8.85 2.82 17.15
N MET A 10 7.66 2.53 17.68
CA MET A 10 7.05 1.20 17.70
C MET A 10 6.29 0.87 16.41
N ASP A 11 6.19 1.82 15.48
CA ASP A 11 5.54 1.64 14.20
C ASP A 11 6.39 0.81 13.21
N TYR A 12 5.76 0.21 12.21
CA TYR A 12 6.38 -0.57 11.15
C TYR A 12 6.95 0.35 10.05
N LEU A 13 8.00 1.08 10.42
CA LEU A 13 8.55 2.15 9.59
C LEU A 13 9.51 1.63 8.52
N PRO A 14 9.40 2.10 7.27
CA PRO A 14 10.43 1.90 6.26
C PRO A 14 11.60 2.86 6.50
N PRO A 15 12.78 2.62 5.89
CA PRO A 15 13.84 3.63 5.87
C PRO A 15 13.39 4.88 5.11
N SER A 16 13.72 6.06 5.66
CA SER A 16 13.44 7.35 5.04
C SER A 16 14.34 7.58 3.82
N LEU A 17 13.74 7.40 2.64
CA LEU A 17 14.39 7.48 1.35
C LEU A 17 13.50 8.30 0.42
N PRO A 18 13.61 9.64 0.44
CA PRO A 18 12.88 10.47 -0.52
C PRO A 18 13.46 10.28 -1.93
N SER A 19 12.60 10.30 -2.95
CA SER A 19 13.01 10.28 -4.36
C SER A 19 13.97 11.44 -4.68
N ASN A 20 13.66 12.63 -4.15
CA ASN A 20 14.54 13.79 -4.21
C ASN A 20 15.63 13.71 -3.13
N ARG A 21 16.85 13.34 -3.54
CA ARG A 21 18.01 13.17 -2.66
C ARG A 21 18.44 14.45 -1.92
N THR A 22 18.09 15.64 -2.41
CA THR A 22 18.38 16.90 -1.70
C THR A 22 17.55 17.06 -0.43
N LYS A 23 16.43 16.32 -0.31
CA LYS A 23 15.58 16.28 0.88
C LYS A 23 15.98 15.17 1.86
N GLN A 24 17.08 14.44 1.61
CA GLN A 24 17.50 13.33 2.46
C GLN A 24 17.87 13.82 3.88
N GLY A 25 17.10 13.37 4.87
CA GLY A 25 17.42 13.50 6.29
C GLY A 25 18.01 12.22 6.86
N HIS A 26 17.74 11.93 8.14
CA HIS A 26 18.09 10.64 8.74
C HIS A 26 17.33 9.50 8.06
N TYR A 27 18.00 8.36 7.85
CA TYR A 27 17.36 7.16 7.32
C TYR A 27 16.38 6.51 8.31
N TYR A 28 16.68 6.64 9.61
CA TYR A 28 15.86 6.15 10.71
C TYR A 28 15.70 7.26 11.75
N THR A 29 14.63 7.20 12.53
CA THR A 29 14.37 8.22 13.53
C THR A 29 15.47 8.21 14.61
N PRO A 30 16.13 9.34 14.88
CA PRO A 30 17.21 9.38 15.87
C PRO A 30 16.69 9.55 17.31
N VAL A 31 15.40 9.86 17.47
CA VAL A 31 14.76 10.14 18.75
C VAL A 31 13.42 9.41 18.85
N VAL A 32 12.97 9.25 20.08
CA VAL A 32 11.65 8.73 20.44
C VAL A 32 10.57 9.71 19.98
N GLY A 33 9.45 9.19 19.47
CA GLY A 33 8.41 10.02 18.89
C GLY A 33 7.51 10.68 19.94
N PRO A 34 6.79 11.75 19.58
CA PRO A 34 5.89 12.46 20.49
C PRO A 34 4.77 11.55 21.06
N TYR A 35 4.22 10.61 20.28
CA TYR A 35 3.20 9.68 20.78
C TYR A 35 3.79 8.71 21.81
N ASP A 36 5.02 8.24 21.61
CA ASP A 36 5.70 7.39 22.61
C ASP A 36 5.86 8.14 23.94
N ILE A 37 6.27 9.40 23.89
CA ILE A 37 6.41 10.26 25.08
C ILE A 37 5.05 10.41 25.78
N LEU A 38 3.97 10.63 25.00
CA LEU A 38 2.62 10.74 25.53
C LEU A 38 2.16 9.43 26.20
N ALA A 39 2.39 8.29 25.55
CA ALA A 39 2.02 6.97 26.06
C ALA A 39 2.79 6.63 27.35
N ILE A 40 4.10 6.93 27.40
CA ILE A 40 4.91 6.77 28.62
C ILE A 40 4.38 7.69 29.73
N ARG A 41 4.07 8.95 29.43
CA ARG A 41 3.48 9.86 30.41
C ARG A 41 2.15 9.32 30.94
N TYR A 42 1.29 8.78 30.07
CA TYR A 42 0.03 8.19 30.48
C TYR A 42 0.25 6.99 31.42
N GLY A 43 1.10 6.04 31.04
CA GLY A 43 1.32 4.81 31.80
C GLY A 43 2.07 4.99 33.12
N TYR A 44 2.89 6.04 33.25
CA TYR A 44 3.78 6.23 34.41
C TYR A 44 3.49 7.49 35.24
N SER A 45 2.45 8.25 34.91
CA SER A 45 2.04 9.40 35.74
C SER A 45 1.56 8.95 37.12
N ARG A 46 1.98 9.68 38.15
CA ARG A 46 1.51 9.42 39.53
C ARG A 46 0.06 9.85 39.65
N VAL A 47 -0.79 8.90 40.06
CA VAL A 47 -2.20 9.12 40.35
C VAL A 47 -2.38 9.24 41.88
N PRO A 48 -3.06 10.28 42.39
CA PRO A 48 -3.42 10.34 43.81
C PRO A 48 -4.25 9.13 44.22
N GLU A 49 -4.00 8.57 45.41
CA GLU A 49 -4.67 7.34 45.88
C GLU A 49 -6.20 7.45 45.85
N SER A 50 -6.74 8.61 46.23
CA SER A 50 -8.18 8.90 46.18
C SER A 50 -8.77 8.83 44.77
N GLU A 51 -8.04 9.32 43.76
CA GLU A 51 -8.45 9.22 42.35
C GLU A 51 -8.30 7.79 41.83
N GLY A 52 -7.26 7.07 42.27
CA GLY A 52 -7.07 5.65 41.94
C GLY A 52 -8.19 4.76 42.46
N GLN A 53 -8.62 4.96 43.71
CA GLN A 53 -9.77 4.26 44.29
C GLN A 53 -11.07 4.58 43.53
N THR A 54 -11.28 5.87 43.20
CA THR A 54 -12.44 6.30 42.40
C THR A 54 -12.47 5.65 41.02
N HIS A 55 -11.32 5.55 40.36
CA HIS A 55 -11.17 4.88 39.08
C HIS A 55 -11.57 3.39 39.17
N LEU A 56 -11.05 2.66 40.16
CA LEU A 56 -11.37 1.24 40.36
C LEU A 56 -12.87 0.99 40.61
N MET A 57 -13.56 1.94 41.26
CA MET A 57 -14.98 1.82 41.57
C MET A 57 -15.91 2.22 40.40
N THR A 58 -15.49 3.19 39.56
CA THR A 58 -16.38 3.85 38.60
C THR A 58 -15.97 3.68 37.15
N GLY A 59 -14.75 3.21 36.88
CA GLY A 59 -14.13 3.18 35.56
C GLY A 59 -13.70 4.55 35.01
N LYS A 60 -14.01 5.66 35.71
CA LYS A 60 -13.63 7.00 35.23
C LYS A 60 -12.12 7.22 35.37
N PRO A 61 -11.41 7.70 34.34
CA PRO A 61 -9.98 7.95 34.45
C PRO A 61 -9.70 9.07 35.46
N PRO A 62 -8.62 8.98 36.25
CA PRO A 62 -8.11 10.09 37.07
C PRO A 62 -7.92 11.38 36.26
N CYS A 63 -8.05 12.55 36.92
CA CYS A 63 -7.99 13.86 36.24
C CYS A 63 -6.63 14.06 35.55
N VAL A 64 -5.55 13.61 36.19
CA VAL A 64 -4.20 13.64 35.60
C VAL A 64 -4.13 12.85 34.29
N LEU A 65 -4.72 11.66 34.25
CA LEU A 65 -4.73 10.82 33.05
C LEU A 65 -5.64 11.40 31.97
N GLN A 66 -6.78 11.97 32.36
CA GLN A 66 -7.68 12.66 31.44
C GLN A 66 -7.02 13.85 30.74
N SER A 67 -6.20 14.63 31.46
CA SER A 67 -5.44 15.74 30.86
C SER A 67 -4.37 15.30 29.85
N ILE A 68 -3.87 14.08 29.99
CA ILE A 68 -2.92 13.47 29.05
C ILE A 68 -3.69 12.96 27.82
N LEU A 69 -4.84 12.32 28.01
CA LEU A 69 -5.68 11.86 26.90
C LEU A 69 -6.16 13.00 26.02
N GLN A 70 -6.46 14.18 26.57
CA GLN A 70 -6.84 15.36 25.76
C GLN A 70 -5.74 15.83 24.80
N GLN A 71 -4.49 15.37 24.95
CA GLN A 71 -3.40 15.70 24.04
C GLN A 71 -3.37 14.79 22.79
N THR A 72 -4.11 13.68 22.76
CA THR A 72 -4.13 12.77 21.60
C THR A 72 -4.72 13.39 20.34
N ASP A 73 -5.49 14.47 20.48
CA ASP A 73 -6.11 15.20 19.36
C ASP A 73 -5.11 16.03 18.54
N MET A 74 -3.86 16.14 19.01
CA MET A 74 -2.79 16.80 18.26
C MET A 74 -2.28 15.89 17.13
N SER A 75 -2.09 16.45 15.93
CA SER A 75 -1.59 15.70 14.77
C SER A 75 -0.25 14.99 15.00
N ALA A 76 0.58 15.51 15.90
CA ALA A 76 1.85 14.89 16.29
C ALA A 76 1.66 13.56 17.06
N HIS A 77 0.49 13.32 17.63
CA HIS A 77 0.15 12.13 18.40
C HIS A 77 -0.77 11.18 17.63
N ALA A 78 -0.87 11.33 16.30
CA ALA A 78 -1.64 10.42 15.47
C ALA A 78 -1.14 8.97 15.68
N PHE A 79 -2.08 8.06 15.89
CA PHE A 79 -1.80 6.65 16.08
C PHE A 79 -2.88 5.81 15.43
N CYS A 80 -2.56 4.55 15.20
CA CYS A 80 -3.52 3.56 14.78
C CYS A 80 -3.48 2.35 15.72
N THR A 81 -4.64 1.75 16.00
CA THR A 81 -4.75 0.52 16.79
C THR A 81 -4.92 -0.68 15.87
N ASP A 82 -4.70 -1.88 16.40
CA ASP A 82 -4.89 -3.12 15.64
C ASP A 82 -6.33 -3.29 15.14
N ASP A 83 -7.31 -2.74 15.87
CA ASP A 83 -8.74 -2.77 15.50
C ASP A 83 -9.07 -1.97 14.23
N HIS A 84 -8.21 -1.02 13.87
CA HIS A 84 -8.39 -0.19 12.68
C HIS A 84 -7.81 -0.84 11.41
N ASP A 85 -7.16 -2.00 11.52
CA ASP A 85 -6.49 -2.74 10.43
C ASP A 85 -5.55 -1.85 9.62
N SER A 86 -4.30 -1.77 10.05
CA SER A 86 -3.27 -0.97 9.38
C SER A 86 -2.76 -1.58 8.07
N SER A 87 -3.23 -2.77 7.68
CA SER A 87 -2.83 -3.42 6.44
C SER A 87 -3.46 -2.77 5.20
N SER A 88 -3.10 -3.27 4.00
CA SER A 88 -3.66 -2.81 2.73
C SER A 88 -5.13 -3.19 2.51
N THR A 89 -5.72 -4.01 3.39
CA THR A 89 -7.15 -4.37 3.34
C THR A 89 -8.01 -3.50 4.23
N GLY A 90 -7.40 -2.73 5.13
CA GLY A 90 -8.09 -1.84 6.06
C GLY A 90 -8.83 -0.69 5.38
N ARG A 91 -9.76 -0.09 6.13
CA ARG A 91 -10.68 0.96 5.63
C ARG A 91 -10.10 2.37 5.73
N ASP A 92 -9.26 2.62 6.73
CA ASP A 92 -8.70 3.96 6.95
C ASP A 92 -7.37 4.13 6.20
N PRO A 93 -7.31 4.97 5.15
CA PRO A 93 -6.08 5.21 4.42
C PRO A 93 -4.99 5.91 5.26
N LEU A 94 -5.37 6.66 6.30
CA LEU A 94 -4.44 7.36 7.19
C LEU A 94 -3.85 6.45 8.28
N CYS A 95 -4.49 5.30 8.52
CA CYS A 95 -3.90 4.23 9.31
C CYS A 95 -3.17 3.24 8.39
N SER A 96 -1.94 3.50 8.01
CA SER A 96 -1.18 2.60 7.13
C SER A 96 0.21 2.33 7.69
N VAL A 97 0.60 1.04 7.72
CA VAL A 97 2.00 0.68 7.96
C VAL A 97 2.83 0.93 6.71
N TYR A 98 4.15 0.99 6.89
CA TYR A 98 5.12 1.16 5.81
C TYR A 98 5.04 2.52 5.09
N ASP A 99 4.58 3.57 5.78
CA ASP A 99 4.68 4.96 5.32
C ASP A 99 5.48 5.85 6.29
N LEU A 100 5.76 7.10 5.88
CA LEU A 100 6.48 8.11 6.68
C LEU A 100 5.87 9.52 6.50
N SER A 101 4.58 9.62 6.23
CA SER A 101 3.96 10.90 5.82
C SER A 101 2.55 11.04 6.36
N SER A 102 2.21 12.26 6.80
CA SER A 102 0.83 12.65 7.08
C SER A 102 -0.06 12.72 5.83
N ALA A 103 0.55 12.61 4.64
CA ALA A 103 -0.13 12.39 3.37
C ALA A 103 0.35 11.07 2.75
N PRO A 104 -0.24 9.91 3.11
CA PRO A 104 0.22 8.60 2.65
C PRO A 104 0.19 8.45 1.13
N MET A 105 -0.82 9.01 0.45
CA MET A 105 -0.90 8.99 -1.02
C MET A 105 0.30 9.67 -1.69
N GLU A 106 0.74 10.83 -1.17
CA GLU A 106 1.94 11.51 -1.67
C GLU A 106 3.22 10.72 -1.38
N TYR A 107 3.29 10.07 -0.21
CA TYR A 107 4.39 9.19 0.11
C TYR A 107 4.48 8.02 -0.88
N PHE A 108 3.37 7.33 -1.15
CA PHE A 108 3.34 6.23 -2.10
C PHE A 108 3.67 6.68 -3.53
N ARG A 109 3.25 7.87 -3.95
CA ARG A 109 3.70 8.48 -5.23
C ARG A 109 5.21 8.69 -5.25
N ASP A 110 5.80 9.22 -4.18
CA ASP A 110 7.26 9.38 -4.06
C ASP A 110 7.99 8.02 -4.09
N ARG A 111 7.41 6.96 -3.51
CA ARG A 111 7.95 5.59 -3.59
C ARG A 111 8.01 5.05 -5.00
N VAL A 112 6.99 5.31 -5.82
CA VAL A 112 7.00 4.94 -7.25
C VAL A 112 8.11 5.71 -7.99
N GLN A 113 8.23 7.03 -7.74
CA GLN A 113 9.27 7.86 -8.35
C GLN A 113 10.68 7.41 -7.94
N LEU A 114 10.90 7.09 -6.66
CA LEU A 114 12.16 6.56 -6.18
C LEU A 114 12.48 5.23 -6.88
N ALA A 115 11.52 4.32 -6.97
CA ALA A 115 11.72 3.04 -7.64
C ALA A 115 12.13 3.22 -9.10
N GLN A 116 11.49 4.12 -9.84
CA GLN A 116 11.88 4.47 -11.21
C GLN A 116 13.31 5.02 -11.28
N ALA A 117 13.66 5.96 -10.40
CA ALA A 117 14.99 6.57 -10.36
C ALA A 117 16.09 5.54 -10.04
N VAL A 118 15.84 4.65 -9.08
CA VAL A 118 16.75 3.56 -8.71
C VAL A 118 16.91 2.60 -9.88
N LYS A 119 15.82 2.15 -10.51
CA LYS A 119 15.86 1.27 -11.68
C LYS A 119 16.71 1.88 -12.80
N LYS A 120 16.44 3.13 -13.18
CA LYS A 120 17.20 3.84 -14.22
C LYS A 120 18.70 3.90 -13.90
N GLY A 121 19.05 4.33 -12.69
CA GLY A 121 20.46 4.45 -12.30
C GLY A 121 21.17 3.10 -12.23
N LEU A 122 20.45 2.02 -11.93
CA LEU A 122 20.98 0.66 -11.97
C LEU A 122 21.21 0.17 -13.40
N THR A 123 20.27 0.41 -14.32
CA THR A 123 20.43 0.08 -15.74
C THR A 123 21.69 0.72 -16.31
N GLU A 124 21.89 2.01 -16.05
CA GLU A 124 23.06 2.75 -16.53
C GLU A 124 24.37 2.16 -15.98
N ARG A 125 24.40 1.76 -14.70
CA ARG A 125 25.58 1.12 -14.09
C ARG A 125 25.83 -0.30 -14.59
N ALA A 126 24.77 -1.08 -14.79
CA ALA A 126 24.85 -2.42 -15.34
C ALA A 126 25.41 -2.39 -16.77
N ALA A 127 24.93 -1.46 -17.61
CA ALA A 127 25.41 -1.26 -18.97
C ALA A 127 26.90 -0.87 -19.03
N LEU A 128 27.37 -0.04 -18.10
CA LEU A 128 28.79 0.34 -18.01
C LEU A 128 29.69 -0.85 -17.64
N GLN A 129 29.22 -1.77 -16.80
CA GLN A 129 30.01 -2.95 -16.39
C GLN A 129 29.93 -4.09 -17.41
N ALA A 130 28.85 -4.19 -18.19
CA ALA A 130 28.75 -5.13 -19.31
C ALA A 130 29.77 -4.84 -20.43
N ALA A 131 30.38 -3.65 -20.44
CA ALA A 131 31.49 -3.33 -21.33
C ALA A 131 32.82 -4.01 -20.93
N ASP A 132 32.93 -4.56 -19.71
CA ASP A 132 34.06 -5.35 -19.24
C ASP A 132 33.67 -6.83 -19.06
N PRO A 133 34.11 -7.73 -19.96
CA PRO A 133 33.83 -9.16 -19.86
C PRO A 133 34.32 -9.81 -18.55
N ALA A 134 35.33 -9.23 -17.88
CA ALA A 134 35.85 -9.73 -16.61
C ALA A 134 34.91 -9.41 -15.43
N CYS A 135 34.15 -8.31 -15.49
CA CYS A 135 33.15 -7.97 -14.48
C CYS A 135 31.92 -8.88 -14.53
N TYR A 136 31.58 -9.38 -15.72
CA TYR A 136 30.43 -10.27 -15.94
C TYR A 136 30.73 -11.72 -15.53
N LEU A 137 31.97 -12.18 -15.74
CA LEU A 137 32.40 -13.57 -15.46
C LEU A 137 33.08 -13.75 -14.09
N ALA A 138 33.24 -12.67 -13.32
CA ALA A 138 33.83 -12.76 -11.98
C ALA A 138 32.91 -13.58 -11.07
N PRO A 139 33.41 -14.67 -10.44
CA PRO A 139 32.67 -15.48 -9.47
C PRO A 139 32.15 -14.69 -8.25
N SER A 140 32.60 -13.45 -8.07
CA SER A 140 31.99 -12.47 -7.18
C SER A 140 30.77 -11.84 -7.84
N GLY A 141 29.66 -12.58 -7.91
CA GLY A 141 28.35 -12.17 -8.43
C GLY A 141 27.65 -11.03 -7.67
N GLY A 142 28.40 -10.07 -7.12
CA GLY A 142 27.91 -9.00 -6.28
C GLY A 142 27.09 -7.95 -7.01
N LEU A 143 27.47 -7.56 -8.25
CA LEU A 143 26.66 -6.58 -9.00
C LEU A 143 25.33 -7.21 -9.42
N SER A 144 25.34 -8.37 -10.07
CA SER A 144 24.11 -9.01 -10.54
C SER A 144 23.17 -9.35 -9.40
N ALA A 145 23.68 -9.93 -8.29
CA ALA A 145 22.89 -10.17 -7.09
C ALA A 145 22.38 -8.87 -6.44
N ALA A 146 23.19 -7.79 -6.41
CA ALA A 146 22.75 -6.50 -5.89
C ALA A 146 21.70 -5.83 -6.79
N LEU A 147 21.83 -5.96 -8.12
CA LEU A 147 20.86 -5.49 -9.09
C LEU A 147 19.54 -6.22 -8.86
N ASP A 148 19.56 -7.54 -8.79
CA ASP A 148 18.36 -8.35 -8.56
C ASP A 148 17.67 -8.00 -7.24
N LEU A 149 18.43 -7.90 -6.15
CA LEU A 149 17.90 -7.51 -4.84
C LEU A 149 17.26 -6.12 -4.87
N ILE A 150 17.91 -5.14 -5.50
CA ILE A 150 17.39 -3.77 -5.54
C ILE A 150 16.20 -3.66 -6.48
N LEU A 151 16.23 -4.32 -7.63
CA LEU A 151 15.11 -4.35 -8.57
C LEU A 151 13.88 -4.99 -7.94
N TRP A 152 14.03 -6.16 -7.33
CA TRP A 152 12.98 -6.81 -6.56
C TRP A 152 12.45 -5.91 -5.44
N ARG A 153 13.33 -5.30 -4.65
CA ARG A 153 12.92 -4.42 -3.54
C ARG A 153 12.19 -3.18 -4.04
N SER A 154 12.59 -2.64 -5.20
CA SER A 154 11.91 -1.53 -5.84
C SER A 154 10.52 -1.94 -6.33
N SER A 155 10.36 -3.10 -6.96
CA SER A 155 9.07 -3.65 -7.40
C SER A 155 8.14 -3.95 -6.23
N LEU A 156 8.63 -4.52 -5.13
CA LEU A 156 7.86 -4.68 -3.90
C LEU A 156 7.43 -3.34 -3.31
N SER A 157 8.29 -2.32 -3.39
CA SER A 157 7.93 -0.96 -2.93
C SER A 157 6.81 -0.35 -3.78
N VAL A 158 6.82 -0.56 -5.10
CA VAL A 158 5.73 -0.12 -6.00
C VAL A 158 4.45 -0.92 -5.76
N ALA A 159 4.57 -2.24 -5.58
CA ALA A 159 3.44 -3.11 -5.25
C ALA A 159 2.76 -2.69 -3.95
N ALA A 160 3.53 -2.47 -2.89
CA ALA A 160 3.02 -1.96 -1.61
C ALA A 160 2.37 -0.59 -1.79
N ALA A 161 3.02 0.34 -2.51
CA ALA A 161 2.45 1.66 -2.80
C ALA A 161 1.07 1.56 -3.47
N GLY A 162 0.91 0.67 -4.46
CA GLY A 162 -0.40 0.42 -5.08
C GLY A 162 -1.42 -0.18 -4.10
N LEU A 163 -1.03 -1.21 -3.34
CA LEU A 163 -1.93 -1.87 -2.38
C LEU A 163 -2.44 -0.91 -1.29
N PHE A 164 -1.59 -0.06 -0.74
CA PHE A 164 -2.01 0.94 0.25
C PHE A 164 -2.76 2.12 -0.37
N THR A 165 -2.43 2.52 -1.61
CA THR A 165 -3.21 3.55 -2.33
C THR A 165 -4.66 3.10 -2.56
N ALA A 166 -4.91 1.80 -2.74
CA ALA A 166 -6.26 1.27 -2.90
C ALA A 166 -7.17 1.48 -1.67
N LYS A 167 -6.61 1.75 -0.48
CA LYS A 167 -7.40 2.07 0.72
C LYS A 167 -8.18 3.38 0.61
N PHE A 168 -7.74 4.30 -0.25
CA PHE A 168 -8.46 5.54 -0.51
C PHE A 168 -9.77 5.29 -1.28
N VAL A 169 -9.82 4.25 -2.12
CA VAL A 169 -11.04 3.90 -2.89
C VAL A 169 -12.04 3.20 -1.96
N GLY A 170 -13.20 3.81 -1.73
CA GLY A 170 -14.17 3.35 -0.72
C GLY A 170 -13.71 3.53 0.73
N GLY A 171 -12.64 4.30 0.96
CA GLY A 171 -12.02 4.46 2.27
C GLY A 171 -12.85 5.29 3.25
N HIS A 172 -12.65 5.00 4.53
CA HIS A 172 -13.26 5.70 5.67
C HIS A 172 -12.15 6.17 6.61
N GLN A 173 -11.95 7.47 6.72
CA GLN A 173 -10.99 8.05 7.65
C GLN A 173 -11.56 7.99 9.07
N MET A 174 -10.83 7.34 9.99
CA MET A 174 -11.21 7.23 11.39
C MET A 174 -10.36 8.20 12.22
N GLY A 175 -10.93 8.72 13.30
CA GLY A 175 -10.26 9.73 14.14
C GLY A 175 -10.65 11.18 13.80
N GLY A 176 -11.83 11.38 13.21
CA GLY A 176 -12.43 12.72 13.12
C GLY A 176 -12.74 13.31 14.50
N LYS A 177 -13.18 14.59 14.54
CA LYS A 177 -13.60 15.24 15.79
C LYS A 177 -14.60 14.36 16.55
N MET A 178 -14.67 14.51 17.88
CA MET A 178 -15.54 13.72 18.75
C MET A 178 -17.01 13.62 18.28
N ASP A 179 -17.50 14.62 17.53
CA ASP A 179 -18.86 14.69 16.98
C ASP A 179 -19.04 13.96 15.62
N SER A 180 -17.95 13.58 14.95
CA SER A 180 -17.94 12.82 13.69
C SER A 180 -16.66 11.98 13.61
N PRO A 181 -16.62 10.84 14.30
CA PRO A 181 -15.40 10.03 14.45
C PRO A 181 -14.97 9.33 13.16
N ILE A 182 -15.88 9.24 12.18
CA ILE A 182 -15.66 8.61 10.88
C ILE A 182 -16.08 9.60 9.80
N SER A 183 -15.21 9.79 8.81
CA SER A 183 -15.48 10.59 7.62
C SER A 183 -15.14 9.80 6.36
N LEU A 184 -15.88 10.06 5.27
CA LEU A 184 -15.63 9.43 3.98
C LEU A 184 -14.44 10.12 3.30
N VAL A 185 -13.60 9.33 2.62
CA VAL A 185 -12.60 9.90 1.71
C VAL A 185 -13.32 10.66 0.60
N SER A 186 -12.87 11.87 0.29
CA SER A 186 -13.53 12.72 -0.72
C SER A 186 -13.46 12.09 -2.12
N ALA A 187 -14.49 12.28 -2.96
CA ALA A 187 -14.52 11.73 -4.31
C ALA A 187 -13.26 12.05 -5.13
N ASP A 188 -12.75 13.28 -5.01
CA ASP A 188 -11.51 13.71 -5.69
C ASP A 188 -10.28 12.91 -5.23
N GLU A 189 -10.14 12.66 -3.92
CA GLU A 189 -9.06 11.81 -3.41
C GLU A 189 -9.20 10.36 -3.85
N GLN A 190 -10.43 9.82 -3.89
CA GLN A 190 -10.66 8.47 -4.38
C GLN A 190 -10.32 8.34 -5.88
N ARG A 191 -10.72 9.31 -6.70
CA ARG A 191 -10.36 9.36 -8.13
C ARG A 191 -8.86 9.53 -8.33
N GLY A 192 -8.21 10.40 -7.54
CA GLY A 192 -6.75 10.56 -7.56
C GLY A 192 -5.99 9.28 -7.15
N ALA A 193 -6.57 8.45 -6.29
CA ALA A 193 -6.04 7.13 -5.96
C ALA A 193 -6.27 6.13 -7.12
N LEU A 194 -7.46 6.16 -7.74
CA LEU A 194 -7.77 5.34 -8.91
C LEU A 194 -6.83 5.65 -10.10
N ASP A 195 -6.47 6.93 -10.31
CA ASP A 195 -5.50 7.35 -11.31
C ASP A 195 -4.10 6.75 -11.05
N VAL A 196 -3.66 6.71 -9.79
CA VAL A 196 -2.39 6.05 -9.43
C VAL A 196 -2.46 4.55 -9.71
N LEU A 197 -3.56 3.89 -9.32
CA LEU A 197 -3.74 2.45 -9.52
C LEU A 197 -3.78 2.08 -11.01
N THR A 198 -4.52 2.82 -11.82
CA THR A 198 -4.61 2.61 -13.28
C THR A 198 -3.27 2.87 -13.97
N GLY A 199 -2.53 3.89 -13.51
CA GLY A 199 -1.14 4.13 -13.87
C GLY A 199 -0.25 2.92 -13.61
N LEU A 200 -0.34 2.30 -12.43
CA LEU A 200 0.43 1.10 -12.08
C LEU A 200 0.01 -0.15 -12.87
N LEU A 201 -1.28 -0.28 -13.21
CA LEU A 201 -1.80 -1.42 -13.98
C LEU A 201 -1.32 -1.42 -15.43
N THR A 202 -1.10 -0.24 -16.02
CA THR A 202 -0.68 -0.07 -17.42
C THR A 202 0.79 0.30 -17.56
N GLY A 203 1.37 0.89 -16.52
CA GLY A 203 2.73 1.42 -16.53
C GLY A 203 3.80 0.34 -16.46
N SER A 204 5.00 0.72 -16.88
CA SER A 204 6.21 -0.08 -16.69
C SER A 204 6.77 0.01 -15.27
N ASP A 205 6.14 0.78 -14.37
CA ASP A 205 6.66 1.09 -13.03
C ASP A 205 6.91 -0.13 -12.16
N LEU A 206 6.14 -1.18 -12.39
CA LEU A 206 6.29 -2.44 -11.67
C LEU A 206 7.56 -3.20 -12.09
N TYR A 207 8.11 -2.98 -13.29
CA TYR A 207 9.32 -3.67 -13.79
C TYR A 207 10.28 -2.72 -14.51
N MET A 208 11.23 -3.24 -15.25
CA MET A 208 12.10 -2.45 -16.13
C MET A 208 11.55 -2.46 -17.56
N SER A 209 12.00 -1.51 -18.37
CA SER A 209 11.65 -1.43 -19.79
C SER A 209 12.02 -2.73 -20.51
N SER A 210 11.20 -3.11 -21.50
CA SER A 210 11.50 -4.26 -22.37
C SER A 210 12.83 -4.10 -23.11
N SER A 211 13.30 -2.86 -23.34
CA SER A 211 14.61 -2.55 -23.91
C SER A 211 15.78 -3.06 -23.07
N ASP A 212 15.57 -3.21 -21.75
CA ASP A 212 16.61 -3.52 -20.78
C ASP A 212 16.55 -5.00 -20.35
N TYR A 213 15.52 -5.72 -20.78
CA TYR A 213 15.24 -7.11 -20.39
C TYR A 213 16.41 -8.06 -20.65
N ILE A 214 17.08 -7.95 -21.80
CA ILE A 214 18.20 -8.84 -22.15
C ILE A 214 19.38 -8.67 -21.20
N GLN A 215 19.67 -7.43 -20.77
CA GLN A 215 20.75 -7.14 -19.83
C GLN A 215 20.44 -7.67 -18.42
N LEU A 216 19.17 -7.78 -18.06
CA LEU A 216 18.71 -8.33 -16.77
C LEU A 216 18.56 -9.85 -16.76
N ALA A 217 18.06 -10.42 -17.87
CA ALA A 217 17.97 -11.87 -18.05
C ALA A 217 19.35 -12.55 -17.94
N GLN A 218 20.40 -11.78 -18.24
CA GLN A 218 21.80 -12.12 -18.08
C GLN A 218 22.32 -12.01 -16.63
N ALA A 219 21.64 -11.28 -15.75
CA ALA A 219 22.06 -11.04 -14.37
C ALA A 219 21.65 -12.15 -13.38
N GLY A 220 20.61 -12.94 -13.66
CA GLY A 220 20.38 -14.22 -12.99
C GLY A 220 19.95 -14.18 -11.51
N TYR A 221 18.69 -14.54 -11.25
CA TYR A 221 18.04 -14.48 -9.94
C TYR A 221 18.53 -15.55 -8.96
N SER A 222 19.17 -15.16 -7.85
CA SER A 222 19.58 -16.08 -6.77
C SER A 222 18.70 -15.91 -5.51
N TRP A 223 17.52 -16.52 -5.45
CA TRP A 223 16.68 -16.44 -4.23
C TRP A 223 15.98 -17.74 -3.79
N ARG A 224 16.11 -18.88 -4.50
CA ARG A 224 15.80 -20.15 -3.84
C ARG A 224 16.98 -20.54 -2.97
N GLY A 225 16.67 -21.08 -1.80
CA GLY A 225 17.60 -21.26 -0.68
C GLY A 225 18.94 -21.86 -1.11
N MET A 226 19.96 -21.64 -0.29
CA MET A 226 21.29 -22.24 -0.45
C MET A 226 21.27 -23.76 -0.23
N GLU A 227 20.40 -24.47 -0.95
CA GLU A 227 20.51 -25.91 -1.13
C GLU A 227 21.55 -26.13 -2.23
N GLU A 228 22.61 -26.86 -1.85
CA GLU A 228 23.71 -27.22 -2.73
C GLU A 228 23.16 -27.96 -3.97
N GLY A 229 23.28 -27.34 -5.15
CA GLY A 229 22.92 -27.96 -6.43
C GLY A 229 21.72 -27.37 -7.19
N ASP A 230 21.10 -26.27 -6.74
CA ASP A 230 20.05 -25.59 -7.52
C ASP A 230 20.65 -24.83 -8.72
N PRO A 231 20.27 -25.13 -9.98
CA PRO A 231 20.67 -24.34 -11.15
C PRO A 231 20.25 -22.86 -11.06
N GLU A 232 19.21 -22.54 -10.28
CA GLU A 232 18.80 -21.17 -9.96
C GLU A 232 19.87 -20.43 -9.12
N ALA A 233 20.63 -21.15 -8.28
CA ALA A 233 21.66 -20.55 -7.41
C ALA A 233 22.88 -20.00 -8.16
N LEU A 234 23.09 -20.42 -9.42
CA LEU A 234 24.16 -19.92 -10.28
C LEU A 234 23.74 -18.71 -11.14
N GLY A 235 22.52 -18.18 -10.96
CA GLY A 235 22.01 -17.08 -11.79
C GLY A 235 21.82 -17.48 -13.26
N GLN A 236 21.59 -18.77 -13.54
CA GLN A 236 21.59 -19.28 -14.91
C GLN A 236 20.21 -19.26 -15.60
N LEU A 237 19.15 -18.85 -14.89
CA LEU A 237 17.79 -18.80 -15.43
C LEU A 237 17.25 -17.36 -15.48
N PRO A 238 16.64 -16.95 -16.62
CA PRO A 238 16.09 -15.60 -16.76
C PRO A 238 14.87 -15.39 -15.86
N VAL A 239 14.78 -14.22 -15.22
CA VAL A 239 13.61 -13.82 -14.44
C VAL A 239 12.37 -13.76 -15.33
N HIS A 240 11.29 -14.41 -14.93
CA HIS A 240 9.98 -14.27 -15.58
C HIS A 240 9.32 -12.92 -15.22
N VAL A 241 9.92 -11.81 -15.67
CA VAL A 241 9.52 -10.43 -15.36
C VAL A 241 8.02 -10.20 -15.61
N LEU A 242 7.49 -10.74 -16.72
CA LEU A 242 6.07 -10.64 -17.05
C LEU A 242 5.18 -11.47 -16.13
N ALA A 243 5.65 -12.60 -15.61
CA ALA A 243 4.88 -13.40 -14.65
C ALA A 243 4.77 -12.66 -13.32
N GLU A 244 5.87 -12.11 -12.83
CA GLU A 244 5.85 -11.25 -11.64
C GLU A 244 4.92 -10.05 -11.85
N ALA A 245 4.95 -9.44 -13.04
CA ALA A 245 4.07 -8.33 -13.37
C ALA A 245 2.61 -8.67 -13.28
N ARG A 246 2.24 -9.80 -13.87
CA ARG A 246 0.88 -10.32 -13.78
C ARG A 246 0.52 -10.61 -12.33
N ASN A 247 1.43 -11.17 -11.53
CA ASN A 247 1.17 -11.46 -10.12
C ASN A 247 0.89 -10.19 -9.31
N VAL A 248 1.68 -9.13 -9.49
CA VAL A 248 1.44 -7.87 -8.77
C VAL A 248 0.17 -7.18 -9.27
N LYS A 249 -0.05 -7.09 -10.59
CA LYS A 249 -1.27 -6.50 -11.16
C LYS A 249 -2.52 -7.26 -10.68
N ALA A 250 -2.46 -8.60 -10.62
CA ALA A 250 -3.54 -9.42 -10.08
C ALA A 250 -3.80 -9.07 -8.60
N LYS A 251 -2.76 -9.03 -7.75
CA LYS A 251 -2.91 -8.63 -6.34
C LYS A 251 -3.51 -7.23 -6.17
N LEU A 252 -3.14 -6.27 -7.03
CA LEU A 252 -3.72 -4.92 -7.01
C LEU A 252 -5.20 -4.95 -7.35
N LEU A 253 -5.61 -5.73 -8.36
CA LEU A 253 -7.01 -5.90 -8.73
C LEU A 253 -7.80 -6.63 -7.65
N ASP A 254 -7.25 -7.72 -7.10
CA ASP A 254 -7.85 -8.49 -6.00
C ASP A 254 -8.09 -7.61 -4.79
N ASN A 255 -7.10 -6.78 -4.45
CA ASN A 255 -7.24 -5.83 -3.36
C ASN A 255 -8.28 -4.76 -3.70
N LEU A 256 -8.18 -4.08 -4.84
CA LEU A 256 -9.11 -3.02 -5.26
C LEU A 256 -10.58 -3.48 -5.25
N PHE A 257 -10.85 -4.69 -5.75
CA PHE A 257 -12.18 -5.27 -5.84
C PHE A 257 -12.53 -6.25 -4.71
N GLN A 258 -11.82 -6.18 -3.58
CA GLN A 258 -12.16 -7.02 -2.43
C GLN A 258 -13.62 -6.76 -1.99
N PRO A 259 -14.36 -7.79 -1.55
CA PRO A 259 -15.79 -7.65 -1.23
C PRO A 259 -16.10 -6.57 -0.19
N SER A 260 -15.25 -6.40 0.83
CA SER A 260 -15.42 -5.37 1.85
C SER A 260 -15.39 -3.95 1.26
N ARG A 261 -14.39 -3.66 0.42
CA ARG A 261 -14.23 -2.35 -0.24
C ARG A 261 -15.35 -2.09 -1.25
N ALA A 262 -15.77 -3.11 -1.99
CA ALA A 262 -16.92 -3.02 -2.87
C ALA A 262 -18.19 -2.63 -2.10
N ASN A 263 -18.42 -3.27 -0.96
CA ASN A 263 -19.54 -2.98 -0.07
C ASN A 263 -19.43 -1.57 0.54
N ASP A 264 -18.23 -1.15 0.96
CA ASP A 264 -17.97 0.18 1.49
C ASP A 264 -18.26 1.30 0.46
N MET A 265 -17.91 1.09 -0.81
CA MET A 265 -18.28 2.02 -1.90
C MET A 265 -19.79 2.10 -2.11
N VAL A 266 -20.51 0.96 -2.07
CA VAL A 266 -21.97 0.93 -2.19
C VAL A 266 -22.62 1.67 -1.02
N HIS A 267 -22.17 1.43 0.21
CA HIS A 267 -22.66 2.13 1.39
C HIS A 267 -22.36 3.62 1.36
N SER A 268 -21.17 4.01 0.92
CA SER A 268 -20.78 5.42 0.78
C SER A 268 -21.65 6.13 -0.25
N ALA A 269 -21.92 5.49 -1.39
CA ALA A 269 -22.82 6.02 -2.42
C ALA A 269 -24.26 6.17 -1.92
N TRP A 270 -24.78 5.19 -1.16
CA TRP A 270 -26.08 5.28 -0.52
C TRP A 270 -26.14 6.42 0.53
N ALA A 271 -25.11 6.56 1.37
CA ALA A 271 -25.05 7.60 2.39
C ALA A 271 -24.99 9.03 1.80
N LEU A 272 -24.50 9.17 0.57
CA LEU A 272 -24.37 10.43 -0.16
C LEU A 272 -25.45 10.61 -1.24
N GLU A 273 -26.46 9.73 -1.27
CA GLU A 273 -27.53 9.79 -2.26
C GLU A 273 -28.25 11.15 -2.22
N GLY A 274 -28.34 11.80 -3.38
CA GLY A 274 -28.98 13.12 -3.52
C GLY A 274 -28.11 14.32 -3.11
N VAL A 275 -26.85 14.11 -2.69
CA VAL A 275 -25.93 15.19 -2.26
C VAL A 275 -24.94 15.62 -3.36
N GLY A 276 -25.04 15.07 -4.59
CA GLY A 276 -24.24 15.47 -5.76
C GLY A 276 -23.04 14.55 -6.04
N ASP A 277 -22.01 15.05 -6.76
CA ASP A 277 -20.79 14.32 -7.14
C ASP A 277 -19.79 14.17 -5.98
N LEU A 278 -20.29 13.76 -4.82
CA LEU A 278 -19.50 13.59 -3.59
C LEU A 278 -19.06 12.14 -3.38
N SER A 279 -19.53 11.20 -4.22
CA SER A 279 -19.21 9.78 -4.12
C SER A 279 -18.50 9.27 -5.37
N LEU A 280 -17.56 8.33 -5.21
CA LEU A 280 -17.05 7.49 -6.29
C LEU A 280 -17.84 6.16 -6.32
N PRO A 281 -18.82 5.98 -7.22
CA PRO A 281 -19.62 4.77 -7.24
C PRO A 281 -18.85 3.57 -7.81
N LEU A 282 -19.19 2.37 -7.36
CA LEU A 282 -18.51 1.12 -7.76
C LEU A 282 -18.47 0.92 -9.29
N HIS A 283 -19.52 1.32 -10.02
CA HIS A 283 -19.56 1.17 -11.48
C HIS A 283 -18.52 2.04 -12.18
N GLU A 284 -18.24 3.25 -11.67
CA GLU A 284 -17.21 4.15 -12.21
C GLU A 284 -15.82 3.52 -12.06
N VAL A 285 -15.55 2.89 -10.90
CA VAL A 285 -14.30 2.16 -10.66
C VAL A 285 -14.15 0.99 -11.64
N PHE A 286 -15.19 0.16 -11.80
CA PHE A 286 -15.17 -0.95 -12.75
C PHE A 286 -14.94 -0.49 -14.18
N GLU A 287 -15.67 0.54 -14.62
CA GLU A 287 -15.55 1.07 -15.98
C GLU A 287 -14.16 1.64 -16.23
N THR A 288 -13.63 2.40 -15.27
CA THR A 288 -12.30 3.00 -15.36
C THR A 288 -11.21 1.94 -15.46
N VAL A 289 -11.25 0.92 -14.60
CA VAL A 289 -10.29 -0.19 -14.63
C VAL A 289 -10.44 -1.02 -15.91
N HIS A 290 -11.67 -1.32 -16.33
CA HIS A 290 -11.95 -2.07 -17.55
C HIS A 290 -11.41 -1.34 -18.78
N ARG A 291 -11.70 -0.05 -18.94
CA ARG A 291 -11.18 0.78 -20.03
C ARG A 291 -9.66 0.87 -19.99
N THR A 292 -9.07 0.95 -18.80
CA THR A 292 -7.61 0.98 -18.60
C THR A 292 -6.94 -0.30 -19.08
N ILE A 293 -7.49 -1.47 -18.73
CA ILE A 293 -6.90 -2.77 -19.07
C ILE A 293 -7.16 -3.16 -20.53
N PHE A 294 -8.39 -2.97 -21.02
CA PHE A 294 -8.83 -3.49 -22.31
C PHE A 294 -8.85 -2.44 -23.44
N GLY A 295 -8.73 -1.16 -23.10
CA GLY A 295 -8.79 -0.05 -24.05
C GLY A 295 -10.21 0.42 -24.37
N PRO A 296 -10.34 1.60 -25.02
CA PRO A 296 -11.63 2.15 -25.42
C PRO A 296 -12.26 1.31 -26.54
N GLY A 297 -13.51 0.87 -26.35
CA GLY A 297 -14.28 0.14 -27.38
C GLY A 297 -14.51 -1.35 -27.10
N VAL A 298 -13.88 -1.93 -26.08
CA VAL A 298 -14.26 -3.24 -25.56
C VAL A 298 -15.45 -3.03 -24.62
N THR A 299 -16.68 -3.10 -25.13
CA THR A 299 -17.86 -3.15 -24.26
C THR A 299 -17.83 -4.46 -23.49
N SER A 300 -17.70 -4.40 -22.17
CA SER A 300 -18.15 -5.51 -21.35
C SER A 300 -19.65 -5.66 -21.63
N HIS A 301 -20.10 -6.83 -22.04
CA HIS A 301 -21.54 -7.16 -22.03
C HIS A 301 -22.03 -7.35 -20.58
N LEU A 302 -21.60 -6.48 -19.66
CA LEU A 302 -22.05 -6.42 -18.29
C LEU A 302 -23.11 -5.34 -18.23
N ASP A 303 -24.37 -5.76 -18.38
CA ASP A 303 -25.52 -4.89 -18.21
C ASP A 303 -25.65 -4.49 -16.72
N CYS A 304 -24.95 -3.40 -16.36
CA CYS A 304 -24.86 -2.88 -14.99
C CYS A 304 -26.20 -2.36 -14.44
N SER A 305 -27.23 -2.23 -15.27
CA SER A 305 -28.60 -1.87 -14.86
C SER A 305 -29.26 -2.88 -13.90
N THR A 306 -28.66 -4.07 -13.75
CA THR A 306 -29.13 -5.12 -12.84
C THR A 306 -28.37 -5.19 -11.52
N MET A 307 -27.26 -4.47 -11.35
CA MET A 307 -26.48 -4.49 -10.11
C MET A 307 -27.04 -3.60 -8.99
N SER A 308 -28.02 -2.73 -9.29
CA SER A 308 -28.73 -1.94 -8.27
C SER A 308 -29.74 -2.76 -7.45
N THR A 309 -29.95 -4.03 -7.80
CA THR A 309 -30.79 -4.96 -7.04
C THR A 309 -29.99 -6.21 -6.70
N LEU A 310 -29.19 -6.16 -5.65
CA LEU A 310 -28.70 -7.38 -5.01
C LEU A 310 -29.91 -8.13 -4.42
N PRO A 311 -30.18 -9.38 -4.80
CA PRO A 311 -31.25 -10.16 -4.18
C PRO A 311 -30.93 -10.42 -2.70
N LYS A 312 -31.98 -10.47 -1.86
CA LYS A 312 -31.96 -10.72 -0.40
C LYS A 312 -31.26 -12.04 0.03
N SER A 313 -30.60 -12.77 -0.87
CA SER A 313 -29.89 -14.01 -0.58
C SER A 313 -28.46 -13.80 -0.05
N PHE A 314 -28.00 -12.56 0.14
CA PHE A 314 -26.69 -12.28 0.77
C PHE A 314 -26.67 -12.45 2.30
N GLU A 315 -27.82 -12.71 2.95
CA GLU A 315 -27.93 -12.86 4.41
C GLU A 315 -27.59 -14.27 4.95
N SER A 316 -27.26 -15.26 4.12
CA SER A 316 -26.97 -16.61 4.62
C SER A 316 -25.80 -17.28 3.93
N TYR A 317 -24.57 -16.91 4.27
CA TYR A 317 -23.40 -17.75 3.96
C TYR A 317 -22.31 -17.63 5.04
N GLN A 318 -22.68 -17.98 6.28
CA GLN A 318 -21.73 -18.54 7.25
C GLN A 318 -21.73 -20.06 7.11
N ASN A 319 -20.97 -20.61 6.16
CA ASN A 319 -20.26 -21.88 6.32
C ASN A 319 -19.53 -22.27 5.04
N GLY A 320 -18.31 -22.78 5.22
CA GLY A 320 -17.31 -22.97 4.19
C GLY A 320 -17.76 -23.84 3.01
N SER A 321 -17.60 -23.30 1.82
CA SER A 321 -17.16 -24.01 0.61
C SER A 321 -16.82 -22.95 -0.42
N SER A 322 -15.56 -22.96 -0.84
CA SER A 322 -14.94 -22.06 -1.78
C SER A 322 -15.38 -22.38 -3.20
N GLU A 323 -16.31 -21.61 -3.76
CA GLU A 323 -16.50 -21.52 -5.21
C GLU A 323 -17.16 -20.18 -5.56
N ILE A 324 -16.46 -19.09 -5.27
CA ILE A 324 -16.58 -17.87 -6.07
C ILE A 324 -15.53 -18.04 -7.16
N VAL A 325 -15.97 -18.23 -8.42
CA VAL A 325 -15.08 -18.01 -9.57
C VAL A 325 -14.62 -16.55 -9.45
N PRO A 326 -13.34 -16.28 -9.15
CA PRO A 326 -12.95 -14.90 -8.91
C PRO A 326 -13.11 -14.15 -10.23
N LEU A 327 -13.73 -12.96 -10.18
CA LEU A 327 -13.86 -12.05 -11.33
C LEU A 327 -12.51 -11.82 -12.04
N VAL A 328 -11.43 -11.96 -11.27
CA VAL A 328 -10.01 -11.98 -11.62
C VAL A 328 -9.68 -13.01 -12.70
N ALA A 329 -10.33 -14.18 -12.71
CA ALA A 329 -10.14 -15.25 -13.70
C ALA A 329 -10.51 -14.81 -15.13
N PHE A 330 -11.42 -13.84 -15.27
CA PHE A 330 -11.76 -13.25 -16.58
C PHE A 330 -10.74 -12.18 -17.04
N LEU A 331 -10.03 -11.54 -16.12
CA LEU A 331 -9.07 -10.46 -16.41
C LEU A 331 -7.64 -10.98 -16.66
N LEU A 332 -7.27 -12.11 -16.04
CA LEU A 332 -5.92 -12.69 -16.04
C LEU A 332 -5.32 -13.05 -17.42
N PRO A 333 -6.07 -13.57 -18.43
CA PRO A 333 -5.45 -14.07 -19.66
C PRO A 333 -4.86 -13.01 -20.59
N MET A 334 -5.30 -11.74 -20.52
CA MET A 334 -4.97 -10.71 -21.53
C MET A 334 -4.06 -9.58 -21.01
N ILE A 335 -3.91 -9.44 -19.68
CA ILE A 335 -2.89 -8.58 -19.03
C ILE A 335 -1.45 -8.99 -19.44
N SER A 336 -1.30 -10.17 -20.05
CA SER A 336 -0.03 -10.68 -20.60
C SER A 336 0.41 -10.06 -21.93
N SER A 337 -0.42 -9.26 -22.60
CA SER A 337 -0.18 -8.83 -24.00
C SER A 337 0.16 -7.35 -24.17
N ARG A 338 0.20 -6.56 -23.09
CA ARG A 338 0.62 -5.15 -23.09
C ARG A 338 1.51 -4.84 -21.89
#